data_AF-I2C5P5-F1
#
_entry.id   AF-I2C5P5-F1
#
_cell.length_a   1.000
_cell.length_b   1.000
_cell.length_c   1.000
_cell.angle_alpha   90.00
_cell.angle_beta   90.00
_cell.angle_gamma   90.00
#
_symmetry.space_group_name_H-M   'P 1'
#
loop_
_entity.id
_entity.type
_entity.pdbx_description
1 polymer ?
#
loop_
_entity_poly.entity_id
_entity_poly.type
_entity_poly.pdbx_seq_one_letter_code
_entity_poly.pdbx_strand_id
1 'polypeptide(L)'
;MKKALEYKLTGGKTMKIINVYGDGDCAALFIEDEYGIERAYKEAVTNGGKVSIEGDDHQQVYVEVLEFGAVDEKFIAYIRDKQDDDMAKDSNFFVIDES
;
A
#
# COMPACT_ATOMS: atom_id res chain seq x y z
N MET A 1 -4.79 4.16 25.18
CA MET A 1 -5.24 5.50 24.74
C MET A 1 -4.19 6.61 24.89
N LYS A 2 -3.41 6.69 25.99
CA LYS A 2 -2.36 7.75 26.13
C LYS A 2 -1.29 7.76 25.03
N LYS A 3 -0.76 6.60 24.62
CA LYS A 3 0.28 6.51 23.56
C LYS A 3 -0.16 7.05 22.19
N ALA A 4 -1.41 6.79 21.79
CA ALA A 4 -1.94 7.28 20.52
C ALA A 4 -2.13 8.81 20.51
N LEU A 5 -2.32 9.42 21.69
CA LEU A 5 -2.44 10.86 21.86
C LEU A 5 -1.07 11.55 21.87
N GLU A 6 -0.05 10.95 22.49
CA GLU A 6 1.34 11.44 22.45
C GLU A 6 1.95 11.38 21.05
N TYR A 7 1.61 10.37 20.25
CA TYR A 7 2.11 10.24 18.87
C TYR A 7 1.61 11.38 17.97
N LYS A 8 0.33 11.76 18.11
CA LYS A 8 -0.25 12.92 17.39
C LYS A 8 0.34 14.27 17.81
N LEU A 9 0.87 14.38 19.03
CA LEU A 9 1.39 15.64 19.59
C LEU A 9 2.88 15.88 19.32
N THR A 10 3.63 14.86 18.87
CA THR A 10 5.10 14.93 18.70
C THR A 10 5.56 14.95 17.24
N GLY A 11 4.65 14.88 16.26
CA GLY A 11 5.04 14.82 14.85
C GLY A 11 5.90 13.59 14.53
N GLY A 12 5.66 12.48 15.23
CA GLY A 12 6.42 11.24 15.03
C GLY A 12 6.25 10.73 13.61
N LYS A 13 7.35 10.27 13.00
CA LYS A 13 7.38 9.65 11.67
C LYS A 13 6.22 8.65 11.53
N THR A 14 5.40 8.82 10.51
CA THR A 14 4.33 7.91 10.11
C THR A 14 4.72 7.25 8.80
N MET A 15 4.23 6.05 8.56
CA MET A 15 4.45 5.34 7.31
C MET A 15 3.12 5.16 6.59
N LYS A 16 3.07 5.58 5.32
CA LYS A 16 1.92 5.35 4.45
C LYS A 16 2.26 4.28 3.43
N ILE A 17 1.32 3.36 3.25
CA ILE A 17 1.38 2.36 2.19
C ILE A 17 0.07 2.35 1.41
N ILE A 18 0.11 1.87 0.17
CA ILE A 18 -1.06 1.34 -0.51
C ILE A 18 -1.03 -0.18 -0.43
N ASN A 19 -2.16 -0.77 -0.04
CA ASN A 19 -2.42 -2.20 -0.13
C ASN A 19 -3.23 -2.45 -1.40
N VAL A 20 -2.74 -3.36 -2.26
CA VAL A 20 -3.38 -3.72 -3.53
C VAL A 20 -3.84 -5.18 -3.46
N TYR A 21 -5.10 -5.43 -3.79
CA TYR A 21 -5.68 -6.76 -3.84
C TYR A 21 -6.77 -6.81 -4.92
N GLY A 22 -7.12 -7.99 -5.42
CA GLY A 22 -8.11 -8.13 -6.48
C GLY A 22 -8.67 -9.55 -6.57
N ASP A 23 -9.66 -9.73 -7.44
CA ASP A 23 -10.28 -11.03 -7.71
C ASP A 23 -9.55 -11.84 -8.79
N GLY A 24 -8.73 -11.19 -9.62
CA GLY A 24 -7.83 -11.83 -10.59
C GLY A 24 -6.39 -11.97 -10.08
N ASP A 25 -5.61 -12.74 -10.83
CA ASP A 25 -4.17 -12.88 -10.60
C ASP A 25 -3.45 -11.54 -10.83
N CYS A 26 -2.36 -11.29 -10.09
CA CYS A 26 -1.43 -10.19 -10.41
C CYS A 26 -1.97 -8.75 -10.28
N ALA A 27 -2.97 -8.50 -9.42
CA ALA A 27 -3.53 -7.15 -9.21
C ALA A 27 -2.47 -6.07 -8.88
N ALA A 28 -1.43 -6.43 -8.12
CA ALA A 28 -0.33 -5.54 -7.81
C ALA A 28 0.51 -5.15 -9.05
N LEU A 29 0.79 -6.10 -9.95
CA LEU A 29 1.49 -5.83 -11.22
C LEU A 29 0.74 -4.84 -12.08
N PHE A 30 -0.57 -5.04 -12.24
CA PHE A 30 -1.39 -4.11 -13.00
C PHE A 30 -1.27 -2.68 -12.46
N ILE A 31 -1.24 -2.50 -11.14
CA ILE A 31 -1.05 -1.18 -10.52
C ILE A 31 0.37 -0.64 -10.75
N GLU A 32 1.40 -1.48 -10.69
CA GLU A 32 2.79 -1.07 -10.87
C GLU A 32 3.14 -0.76 -12.33
N ASP A 33 2.84 -1.68 -13.25
CA ASP A 33 3.32 -1.67 -14.63
C ASP A 33 2.40 -0.87 -15.57
N GLU A 34 1.09 -0.83 -15.30
CA GLU A 34 0.12 -0.31 -16.27
C GLU A 34 -0.64 0.92 -15.75
N TYR A 35 -1.27 0.82 -14.58
CA TYR A 35 -2.16 1.87 -14.09
C TYR A 35 -1.40 3.03 -13.40
N GLY A 36 -0.34 2.70 -12.66
CA GLY A 36 0.54 3.62 -11.96
C GLY A 36 0.22 3.78 -10.46
N ILE A 37 1.22 3.48 -9.62
CA ILE A 37 1.16 3.57 -8.14
C ILE A 37 0.71 4.96 -7.66
N GLU A 38 1.31 6.04 -8.18
CA GLU A 38 1.00 7.41 -7.73
C GLU A 38 -0.44 7.81 -8.08
N ARG A 39 -0.93 7.37 -9.25
CA ARG A 39 -2.31 7.59 -9.68
C ARG A 39 -3.27 6.87 -8.75
N ALA A 40 -3.04 5.58 -8.52
CA ALA A 40 -3.85 4.76 -7.61
C ALA A 40 -3.91 5.37 -6.20
N TYR A 41 -2.77 5.82 -5.67
CA TYR A 41 -2.73 6.52 -4.39
C TYR A 41 -3.58 7.79 -4.38
N LYS A 42 -3.41 8.68 -5.36
CA LYS A 42 -4.18 9.95 -5.44
C LYS A 42 -5.67 9.68 -5.52
N GLU A 43 -6.10 8.76 -6.37
CA GLU A 43 -7.51 8.41 -6.52
C GLU A 43 -8.08 7.79 -5.23
N ALA A 44 -7.33 6.92 -4.56
CA ALA A 44 -7.73 6.36 -3.26
C ALA A 44 -7.88 7.46 -2.19
N VAL A 45 -6.92 8.39 -2.09
CA VAL A 45 -6.99 9.52 -1.16
C VAL A 45 -8.22 10.39 -1.42
N THR A 46 -8.50 10.72 -2.70
CA THR A 46 -9.70 11.49 -3.09
C THR A 46 -10.99 10.78 -2.69
N ASN A 47 -11.00 9.45 -2.68
CA ASN A 47 -12.16 8.62 -2.33
C ASN A 47 -12.18 8.16 -0.85
N GLY A 48 -11.49 8.87 0.04
CA GLY A 48 -11.53 8.59 1.49
C GLY A 48 -10.65 7.41 1.91
N GLY A 49 -9.61 7.12 1.14
CA GLY A 49 -8.59 6.11 1.42
C GLY A 49 -8.79 4.78 0.68
N LYS A 50 -9.80 4.65 -0.19
CA LYS A 50 -10.07 3.42 -0.96
C LYS A 50 -10.53 3.73 -2.37
N VAL A 51 -10.13 2.91 -3.34
CA VAL A 51 -10.65 2.97 -4.71
C VAL A 51 -10.73 1.57 -5.32
N SER A 52 -11.68 1.40 -6.25
CA SER A 52 -11.86 0.21 -7.07
C SER A 52 -11.53 0.58 -8.51
N ILE A 53 -10.66 -0.18 -9.15
CA ILE A 53 -10.17 0.04 -10.50
C ILE A 53 -10.50 -1.21 -11.33
N GLU A 54 -11.21 -1.04 -12.43
CA GLU A 54 -11.43 -2.12 -13.40
C GLU A 54 -10.14 -2.28 -14.23
N GLY A 55 -9.55 -3.47 -14.16
CA GLY A 55 -8.42 -3.88 -14.98
C GLY A 55 -8.89 -4.62 -16.23
N ASP A 56 -7.94 -5.19 -16.97
CA ASP A 56 -8.23 -5.98 -18.15
C ASP A 56 -9.03 -7.27 -17.79
N ASP A 57 -9.75 -7.83 -18.77
CA ASP A 57 -10.57 -9.04 -18.63
C ASP A 57 -11.62 -9.00 -17.50
N HIS A 58 -12.13 -7.81 -17.17
CA HIS A 58 -13.09 -7.56 -16.07
C HIS A 58 -12.53 -7.89 -14.67
N GLN A 59 -11.21 -7.91 -14.52
CA GLN A 59 -10.59 -8.02 -13.20
C GLN A 59 -10.91 -6.76 -12.38
N GLN A 60 -11.31 -6.96 -11.13
CA GLN A 60 -11.49 -5.87 -10.18
C GLN A 60 -10.28 -5.77 -9.26
N VAL A 61 -9.58 -4.64 -9.33
CA VAL A 61 -8.49 -4.28 -8.44
C VAL A 61 -8.98 -3.29 -7.40
N TYR A 62 -8.57 -3.51 -6.15
CA TYR A 62 -8.88 -2.68 -5.00
C TYR A 62 -7.58 -2.12 -4.42
N VAL A 63 -7.60 -0.83 -4.10
CA VAL A 63 -6.47 -0.14 -3.48
C VAL A 63 -6.95 0.51 -2.19
N GLU A 64 -6.22 0.26 -1.10
CA GLU A 64 -6.48 0.84 0.22
C GLU A 64 -5.24 1.57 0.73
N VAL A 65 -5.40 2.84 1.11
CA VAL A 65 -4.35 3.62 1.77
C VAL A 65 -4.37 3.31 3.26
N LEU A 66 -3.24 2.83 3.77
CA LEU A 66 -3.05 2.53 5.18
C LEU A 66 -1.99 3.47 5.76
N GLU A 67 -2.26 4.00 6.95
CA GLU A 67 -1.34 4.82 7.70
C GLU A 67 -0.99 4.14 9.03
N PHE A 68 0.31 3.97 9.26
CA PHE A 68 0.87 3.41 10.48
C PHE A 68 1.66 4.49 11.23
N GLY A 69 1.86 4.27 12.53
CA GLY A 69 2.87 5.03 13.29
C GLY A 69 4.29 4.72 12.80
N ALA A 70 5.31 4.94 13.63
CA ALA A 70 6.67 4.56 13.25
C ALA A 70 6.74 3.05 13.01
N VAL A 71 7.20 2.70 11.82
CA VAL A 71 7.55 1.34 11.44
C VAL A 71 9.05 1.30 11.24
N ASP A 72 9.70 0.25 11.75
CA ASP A 72 11.13 0.04 11.55
C ASP A 72 11.41 -0.27 10.08
N GLU A 73 12.15 0.60 9.40
CA GLU A 73 12.51 0.44 7.99
C GLU A 73 13.29 -0.85 7.74
N LYS A 74 14.08 -1.32 8.71
CA LYS A 74 14.80 -2.61 8.58
C LYS A 74 13.84 -3.79 8.64
N PHE A 75 12.77 -3.67 9.40
CA PHE A 75 11.73 -4.69 9.45
C PHE A 75 10.97 -4.75 8.11
N ILE A 76 10.64 -3.60 7.52
CA ILE A 76 10.02 -3.56 6.18
C ILE A 76 10.92 -4.17 5.12
N ALA A 77 12.21 -3.79 5.10
CA ALA A 77 13.18 -4.37 4.16
C ALA A 77 13.32 -5.89 4.35
N TYR A 78 13.34 -6.37 5.59
CA TYR A 78 13.36 -7.81 5.89
C TYR A 78 12.12 -8.53 5.36
N ILE A 79 10.92 -7.95 5.52
CA ILE A 79 9.69 -8.56 4.99
C ILE A 79 9.70 -8.62 3.47
N ARG A 80 10.11 -7.54 2.79
CA ARG A 80 10.24 -7.51 1.32
C ARG A 80 11.20 -8.59 0.81
N ASP A 81 12.36 -8.74 1.44
CA ASP A 81 13.36 -9.76 1.10
C ASP A 81 12.90 -11.21 1.36
N LYS A 82 11.84 -11.40 2.16
CA LYS A 82 11.33 -12.71 2.57
C LYS A 82 10.00 -13.07 1.89
N GLN A 83 9.48 -12.21 1.03
CA GLN A 83 8.40 -12.55 0.11
C GLN A 83 8.97 -13.48 -0.98
N ASP A 84 8.37 -14.66 -1.12
CA ASP A 84 8.79 -15.70 -2.06
C ASP A 84 8.21 -15.37 -3.45
N ASP A 85 9.05 -15.11 -4.46
CA ASP A 85 8.65 -14.70 -5.83
C ASP A 85 7.51 -15.55 -6.42
N ASP A 86 7.44 -16.85 -6.09
CA ASP A 86 6.42 -17.76 -6.63
C ASP A 86 5.12 -17.80 -5.80
N MET A 87 5.16 -17.44 -4.50
CA MET A 87 4.00 -17.30 -3.61
C MET A 87 3.57 -15.83 -3.37
N ALA A 88 4.40 -14.90 -3.82
CA ALA A 88 4.31 -13.45 -3.69
C ALA A 88 4.75 -12.83 -5.01
N LYS A 89 4.01 -13.16 -6.09
CA LYS A 89 4.33 -12.71 -7.45
C LYS A 89 4.69 -11.23 -7.50
N ASP A 90 4.05 -10.39 -6.68
CA ASP A 90 4.53 -9.06 -6.32
C ASP A 90 4.14 -8.67 -4.91
N SER A 91 4.84 -7.70 -4.33
CA SER A 91 4.46 -7.13 -3.05
C SER A 91 3.12 -6.42 -3.18
N ASN A 92 2.07 -6.94 -2.52
CA ASN A 92 0.77 -6.26 -2.45
C ASN A 92 0.81 -4.92 -1.69
N PHE A 93 1.99 -4.46 -1.25
CA PHE A 93 2.14 -3.25 -0.45
C PHE A 93 3.25 -2.34 -0.97
N PHE A 94 2.88 -1.12 -1.35
CA PHE A 94 3.83 -0.10 -1.81
C PHE A 94 3.93 1.04 -0.79
N VAL A 95 5.14 1.40 -0.40
CA VAL A 95 5.41 2.50 0.56
C VAL A 95 5.40 3.83 -0.19
N ILE A 96 4.65 4.81 0.31
CA ILE A 96 4.41 6.10 -0.36
C ILE A 96 5.24 7.24 0.26
N ASP A 97 5.75 7.11 1.49
CA ASP A 97 6.49 8.18 2.16
C ASP A 97 7.70 7.65 2.95
N GLU A 98 8.87 8.25 2.71
CA GLU A 98 10.15 7.96 3.41
C GLU A 98 10.55 9.08 4.40
N SER A 99 9.68 10.08 4.66
CA SER A 99 10.03 11.24 5.49
C SER A 99 10.09 10.97 7.00
#